data_AF-A0A415ZHW5-F1
#
_entry.id   AF-A0A415ZHW5-F1
#
_cell.length_a   1.000
_cell.length_b   1.000
_cell.length_c   1.000
_cell.angle_alpha   90.00
_cell.angle_beta   90.00
_cell.angle_gamma   90.00
#
_symmetry.space_group_name_H-M   'P 1'
#
loop_
_entity.id
_entity.type
_entity.pdbx_description
1 polymer ?
#
loop_
_entity_poly.entity_id
_entity_poly.type
_entity_poly.pdbx_seq_one_letter_code
_entity_poly.pdbx_strand_id
1 'polypeptide(L)'
;MSFHPSRTANMEMNSSMTIKKFLAGSLSSVMVLSCLNIGVAALEPNALDDATINQLKATAQNEIEHFFRESDEDLYSLVGFRFDDSEVTQSDGLVQYETTVTVSERLKAQSVEEMPYIAGYLDELGASSYATMAASDKAELAKSTFGLDQDVTLTAAQQNVVDTFVQSMDATVEMFDEYIGETSDFTYHIKVSAPVAEPDNITLTGLDEFDNDVNINEYELRSYDDIYRNGAEDAQAAVQSMMVSPAWVATKINNYNSYNRIAARDYAYKYWSSYNPAYTSYKGNGGDCANFVSQCIHAGGIPTDATWKADSVSWIRASAVPSYMVNKGYATKTSYTNATAGSFAYTSSGAGHIVLVSINDGAKIAYTAHTTDRKDAAFSSADLNGNYSFYVIKNY
;
A
#
# COMPACT_ATOMS: atom_id res chain seq x y z
N MET A 1 -18.57 -72.68 8.09
CA MET A 1 -17.16 -72.41 7.75
C MET A 1 -16.86 -71.01 8.26
N SER A 2 -16.45 -70.88 9.52
CA SER A 2 -15.06 -70.86 10.00
C SER A 2 -14.51 -69.43 9.97
N PHE A 3 -13.84 -68.88 10.98
CA PHE A 3 -13.64 -69.24 12.38
C PHE A 3 -13.10 -67.95 13.06
N HIS A 4 -13.10 -68.02 14.39
CA HIS A 4 -12.82 -67.02 15.42
C HIS A 4 -11.48 -66.23 15.38
N PRO A 5 -11.37 -65.21 16.27
CA PRO A 5 -10.32 -64.19 16.32
C PRO A 5 -9.16 -64.55 17.27
N SER A 6 -8.03 -63.83 17.15
CA SER A 6 -6.89 -63.79 18.07
C SER A 6 -6.00 -62.61 17.64
N ARG A 7 -5.20 -61.88 18.41
CA ARG A 7 -4.43 -62.09 19.66
C ARG A 7 -3.86 -60.68 20.04
N THR A 8 -3.99 -60.21 21.27
CA THR A 8 -2.94 -60.09 22.33
C THR A 8 -1.62 -59.35 22.01
N ALA A 9 -1.24 -58.48 22.95
CA ALA A 9 0.02 -58.48 23.72
C ALA A 9 0.91 -57.21 23.64
N ASN A 10 1.21 -56.70 24.84
CA ASN A 10 2.29 -55.78 25.18
C ASN A 10 3.67 -56.39 24.90
N MET A 11 4.66 -55.59 24.49
CA MET A 11 5.92 -55.34 25.24
C MET A 11 6.89 -54.44 24.46
N GLU A 12 7.70 -53.72 25.24
CA GLU A 12 8.76 -52.76 24.93
C GLU A 12 9.81 -53.23 23.90
N MET A 13 10.41 -52.29 23.15
CA MET A 13 11.85 -51.98 23.26
C MET A 13 12.28 -50.78 22.40
N ASN A 14 13.22 -50.01 22.97
CA ASN A 14 14.01 -48.92 22.40
C ASN A 14 14.54 -49.15 20.98
N SER A 15 14.65 -48.06 20.20
CA SER A 15 15.83 -47.77 19.37
C SER A 15 15.98 -46.29 19.04
N SER A 16 17.22 -45.84 19.19
CA SER A 16 17.79 -44.50 18.98
C SER A 16 17.65 -43.97 17.55
N MET A 17 17.31 -42.69 17.38
CA MET A 17 18.06 -41.81 16.48
C MET A 17 17.83 -40.31 16.78
N THR A 18 18.96 -39.62 16.90
CA THR A 18 19.17 -38.21 17.24
C THR A 18 18.53 -37.24 16.25
N ILE A 19 17.74 -36.28 16.74
CA ILE A 19 17.43 -35.03 16.03
C ILE A 19 17.65 -33.86 16.99
N LYS A 20 18.62 -33.00 16.65
CA LYS A 20 18.95 -31.76 17.36
C LYS A 20 17.75 -30.81 17.31
N LYS A 21 17.16 -30.53 18.47
CA LYS A 21 16.28 -29.37 18.69
C LYS A 21 17.10 -28.24 19.28
N PHE A 22 17.22 -27.12 18.56
CA PHE A 22 17.58 -25.84 19.17
C PHE A 22 16.39 -25.39 20.01
N LEU A 23 16.57 -25.29 21.32
CA LEU A 23 15.58 -24.72 22.23
C LEU A 23 15.61 -23.19 22.12
N ALA A 24 14.44 -22.63 21.84
CA ALA A 24 14.08 -21.28 22.24
C ALA A 24 14.14 -21.18 23.77
N GLY A 25 14.95 -20.24 24.28
CA GLY A 25 15.05 -19.90 25.68
C GLY A 25 14.52 -18.49 25.91
N SER A 26 13.24 -18.39 26.27
CA SER A 26 12.66 -17.22 26.91
C SER A 26 13.07 -17.20 28.37
N LEU A 27 13.79 -16.17 28.83
CA LEU A 27 13.84 -15.82 30.25
C LEU A 27 13.90 -14.30 30.41
N SER A 28 12.73 -13.72 30.69
CA SER A 28 12.62 -12.42 31.34
C SER A 28 13.18 -12.52 32.75
N SER A 29 14.17 -11.70 33.07
CA SER A 29 14.50 -11.34 34.45
C SER A 29 15.05 -9.92 34.47
N VAL A 30 14.17 -8.99 34.86
CA VAL A 30 14.51 -7.64 35.27
C VAL A 30 15.21 -7.75 36.62
N MET A 31 16.55 -7.63 36.63
CA MET A 31 17.29 -7.33 37.86
C MET A 31 17.37 -5.81 38.00
N VAL A 32 16.66 -5.28 38.99
CA VAL A 32 16.89 -3.92 39.51
C VAL A 32 18.18 -3.98 40.31
N LEU A 33 19.29 -3.54 39.71
CA LEU A 33 20.55 -3.29 40.41
C LEU A 33 20.66 -1.79 40.67
N SER A 34 20.29 -1.38 41.88
CA SER A 34 20.57 -0.04 42.40
C SER A 34 22.07 0.08 42.70
N CYS A 35 22.85 0.56 41.74
CA CYS A 35 24.23 0.97 41.95
C CYS A 35 24.28 2.48 42.18
N LEU A 36 24.86 2.91 43.31
CA LEU A 36 25.20 4.29 43.58
C LEU A 36 26.09 4.85 42.45
N ASN A 37 25.60 5.86 41.74
CA ASN A 37 26.39 6.66 40.82
C ASN A 37 27.42 7.48 41.60
N ILE A 38 28.65 6.98 41.70
CA ILE A 38 29.81 7.85 41.84
C ILE A 38 30.04 8.40 40.43
N GLY A 39 29.75 9.68 40.25
CA GLY A 39 29.89 10.36 38.96
C GLY A 39 31.33 10.29 38.46
N VAL A 40 31.57 9.35 37.55
CA VAL A 40 32.52 9.56 36.47
C VAL A 40 31.67 10.21 35.38
N ALA A 41 31.86 11.51 35.17
CA ALA A 41 31.43 12.12 33.92
C ALA A 41 32.15 11.35 32.81
N ALA A 42 31.46 10.40 32.18
CA ALA A 42 31.87 9.94 30.88
C ALA A 42 31.90 11.22 30.03
N LEU A 43 33.09 11.59 29.58
CA LEU A 43 33.23 12.61 28.55
C LEU A 43 32.33 12.11 27.41
N GLU A 44 31.23 12.83 27.16
CA GLU A 44 30.50 12.74 25.90
C GLU A 44 31.56 12.64 24.79
N PRO A 45 31.53 11.62 23.91
CA PRO A 45 32.46 11.57 22.80
C PRO A 45 32.40 12.94 22.10
N ASN A 46 33.56 13.50 21.76
CA ASN A 46 33.63 14.80 21.09
C ASN A 46 32.56 14.86 20.00
N ALA A 47 31.75 15.94 20.00
CA ALA A 47 30.78 16.18 18.95
C ALA A 47 31.45 15.93 17.59
N LEU A 48 30.78 15.18 16.72
CA LEU A 48 31.28 14.91 15.37
C LEU A 48 31.62 16.24 14.69
N ASP A 49 32.75 16.27 14.01
CA ASP A 49 33.07 17.42 13.17
C ASP A 49 32.17 17.44 11.91
N ASP A 50 32.01 18.62 11.34
CA ASP A 50 31.19 18.81 10.14
C ASP A 50 31.67 17.94 8.97
N ALA A 51 32.96 17.63 8.91
CA ALA A 51 33.53 16.78 7.87
C ALA A 51 32.99 15.33 7.97
N THR A 52 32.94 14.78 9.17
CA THR A 52 32.42 13.43 9.45
C THR A 52 30.92 13.37 9.20
N ILE A 53 30.18 14.41 9.61
CA ILE A 53 28.73 14.51 9.34
C ILE A 53 28.46 14.56 7.83
N ASN A 54 29.20 15.38 7.09
CA ASN A 54 29.04 15.48 5.64
C ASN A 54 29.42 14.18 4.92
N GLN A 55 30.44 13.46 5.39
CA GLN A 55 30.81 12.15 4.87
C GLN A 55 29.70 11.12 5.11
N LEU A 56 29.17 11.03 6.33
CA LEU A 56 28.05 10.15 6.66
C LEU A 56 26.84 10.39 5.74
N LYS A 57 26.48 11.66 5.54
CA LYS A 57 25.38 12.04 4.66
C LYS A 57 25.64 11.66 3.20
N ALA A 58 26.85 11.89 2.70
CA ALA A 58 27.22 11.51 1.33
C ALA A 58 27.20 9.99 1.13
N THR A 59 27.72 9.21 2.08
CA THR A 59 27.67 7.74 2.04
C THR A 59 26.22 7.25 2.04
N ALA A 60 25.39 7.79 2.93
CA ALA A 60 23.97 7.45 3.01
C ALA A 60 23.19 7.79 1.73
N GLN A 61 23.41 8.96 1.14
CA GLN A 61 22.79 9.33 -0.14
C GLN A 61 23.15 8.35 -1.24
N ASN A 62 24.43 7.96 -1.36
CA ASN A 62 24.87 7.00 -2.36
C ASN A 62 24.21 5.62 -2.18
N GLU A 63 24.16 5.12 -0.94
CA GLU A 63 23.55 3.81 -0.64
C GLU A 63 22.03 3.82 -0.86
N ILE A 64 21.34 4.89 -0.49
CA ILE A 64 19.91 5.06 -0.75
C ILE A 64 19.64 5.14 -2.26
N GLU A 65 20.41 5.96 -2.99
CA GLU A 65 20.28 6.03 -4.46
C GLU A 65 20.55 4.68 -5.11
N HIS A 66 21.56 3.95 -4.63
CA HIS A 66 21.88 2.61 -5.13
C HIS A 66 20.72 1.63 -4.90
N PHE A 67 20.16 1.61 -3.69
CA PHE A 67 19.00 0.78 -3.35
C PHE A 67 17.83 0.98 -4.32
N PHE A 68 17.42 2.22 -4.58
CA PHE A 68 16.32 2.49 -5.51
C PHE A 68 16.72 2.25 -6.98
N ARG A 69 17.98 2.51 -7.37
CA ARG A 69 18.46 2.20 -8.72
C ARG A 69 18.41 0.71 -9.04
N GLU A 70 18.76 -0.14 -8.07
CA GLU A 70 18.65 -1.59 -8.23
C GLU A 70 17.21 -2.06 -8.14
N SER A 71 16.47 -1.61 -7.13
CA SER A 71 15.11 -2.10 -6.88
C SER A 71 14.14 -1.73 -8.01
N ASP A 72 14.26 -0.52 -8.55
CA ASP A 72 13.30 0.01 -9.52
C ASP A 72 13.74 -0.19 -10.98
N GLU A 73 14.91 -0.82 -11.22
CA GLU A 73 15.55 -0.90 -12.53
C GLU A 73 14.61 -1.45 -13.60
N ASP A 74 13.83 -2.49 -13.30
CA ASP A 74 13.04 -3.18 -14.30
C ASP A 74 11.88 -2.34 -14.84
N LEU A 75 11.22 -1.55 -13.99
CA LEU A 75 9.98 -0.87 -14.34
C LEU A 75 10.08 0.65 -14.46
N TYR A 76 11.11 1.26 -13.87
CA TYR A 76 11.21 2.72 -13.80
C TYR A 76 12.49 3.28 -14.43
N SER A 77 12.34 4.49 -14.97
CA SER A 77 13.44 5.41 -15.23
C SER A 77 13.48 6.43 -14.10
N LEU A 78 14.51 6.36 -13.26
CA LEU A 78 14.71 7.31 -12.17
C LEU A 78 15.08 8.69 -12.73
N VAL A 79 14.31 9.71 -12.33
CA VAL A 79 14.47 11.10 -12.77
C VAL A 79 15.35 11.87 -11.78
N GLY A 80 15.18 11.66 -10.48
CA GLY A 80 15.98 12.34 -9.48
C GLY A 80 15.62 11.99 -8.04
N PHE A 81 16.45 12.48 -7.12
CA PHE A 81 16.29 12.31 -5.69
C PHE A 81 16.30 13.68 -5.00
N ARG A 82 15.45 13.84 -3.99
CA ARG A 82 15.51 14.98 -3.05
C ARG A 82 15.53 14.44 -1.63
N PHE A 83 16.50 14.90 -0.86
CA PHE A 83 16.68 14.54 0.55
C PHE A 83 16.30 15.72 1.44
N ASP A 84 15.51 15.44 2.48
CA ASP A 84 15.19 16.37 3.55
C ASP A 84 15.65 15.73 4.88
N ASP A 85 16.87 16.08 5.28
CA ASP A 85 17.55 15.48 6.42
C ASP A 85 17.23 16.21 7.72
N SER A 86 16.99 15.44 8.78
CA SER A 86 16.99 15.95 10.14
C SER A 86 18.41 16.21 10.66
N GLU A 87 18.48 16.76 11.87
CA GLU A 87 19.75 16.96 12.56
C GLU A 87 20.39 15.61 12.93
N VAL A 88 21.71 15.53 12.78
CA VAL A 88 22.47 14.35 13.21
C VAL A 88 22.57 14.36 14.73
N THR A 89 22.19 13.23 15.32
CA THR A 89 22.31 12.98 16.76
C THR A 89 23.36 11.90 17.02
N GLN A 90 24.01 11.99 18.17
CA GLN A 90 25.00 11.02 18.62
C GLN A 90 24.61 10.53 20.01
N SER A 91 24.49 9.23 20.18
CA SER A 91 24.18 8.59 21.47
C SER A 91 24.73 7.18 21.49
N ASP A 92 25.25 6.74 22.63
CA ASP A 92 25.68 5.34 22.85
C ASP A 92 26.66 4.79 21.81
N GLY A 93 27.54 5.65 21.25
CA GLY A 93 28.52 5.26 20.24
C GLY A 93 27.95 5.10 18.83
N LEU A 94 26.69 5.48 18.61
CA LEU A 94 26.04 5.57 17.31
C LEU A 94 25.83 7.02 16.89
N VAL A 95 25.86 7.25 15.58
CA VAL A 95 25.45 8.48 14.92
C VAL A 95 24.21 8.17 14.10
N GLN A 96 23.19 9.01 14.18
CA GLN A 96 21.93 8.75 13.49
C GLN A 96 21.22 10.04 13.08
N TYR A 97 20.47 9.96 11.98
CA TYR A 97 19.52 10.96 11.56
C TYR A 97 18.42 10.31 10.74
N GLU A 98 17.34 11.05 10.51
CA GLU A 98 16.24 10.63 9.66
C GLU A 98 16.24 11.50 8.41
N THR A 99 15.86 10.94 7.28
CA THR A 99 15.73 11.67 6.03
C THR A 99 14.44 11.27 5.34
N THR A 100 13.72 12.26 4.83
CA THR A 100 12.63 12.03 3.89
C THR A 100 13.21 12.10 2.49
N VAL A 101 13.16 10.97 1.77
CA VAL A 101 13.68 10.85 0.41
C VAL A 101 12.51 10.90 -0.54
N THR A 102 12.45 11.93 -1.39
CA THR A 102 11.57 11.94 -2.55
C THR A 102 12.31 11.32 -3.73
N VAL A 103 11.80 10.21 -4.24
CA VAL A 103 12.26 9.57 -5.47
C VAL A 103 11.30 9.98 -6.59
N SER A 104 11.81 10.76 -7.55
CA SER A 104 11.07 11.14 -8.75
C SER A 104 11.39 10.13 -9.85
N GLU A 105 10.37 9.50 -10.42
CA GLU A 105 10.53 8.41 -11.38
C GLU A 105 9.42 8.35 -12.42
N ARG A 106 9.68 7.65 -13.53
CA ARG A 106 8.74 7.47 -14.65
C ARG A 106 8.67 6.00 -15.00
N LEU A 107 7.48 5.48 -15.24
CA LEU A 107 7.32 4.14 -15.80
C LEU A 107 8.07 4.05 -17.14
N LYS A 108 8.77 2.92 -17.36
CA LYS A 108 9.39 2.59 -18.66
C LYS A 108 8.35 2.21 -19.72
N ALA A 109 7.19 1.73 -19.29
CA ALA A 109 6.07 1.40 -20.16
C ALA A 109 5.69 2.61 -21.04
N GLN A 110 5.54 2.36 -22.34
CA GLN A 110 5.13 3.34 -23.35
C GLN A 110 3.62 3.22 -23.69
N SER A 111 2.97 2.15 -23.24
CA SER A 111 1.52 1.99 -23.25
C SER A 111 1.06 1.24 -22.01
N VAL A 112 -0.24 1.31 -21.72
CA VAL A 112 -0.84 0.58 -20.60
C VAL A 112 -0.63 -0.94 -20.70
N GLU A 113 -0.61 -1.50 -21.90
CA GLU A 113 -0.43 -2.95 -22.10
C GLU A 113 0.99 -3.44 -21.83
N GLU A 114 1.98 -2.54 -21.80
CA GLU A 114 3.34 -2.88 -21.36
C GLU A 114 3.47 -2.94 -19.84
N MET A 115 2.46 -2.50 -19.09
CA MET A 115 2.47 -2.58 -17.64
C MET A 115 2.21 -4.02 -17.19
N PRO A 116 3.01 -4.59 -16.27
CA PRO A 116 2.92 -6.01 -15.92
C PRO A 116 1.51 -6.40 -15.45
N TYR A 117 0.86 -5.54 -14.66
CA TYR A 117 -0.49 -5.77 -14.16
C TYR A 117 -1.51 -5.90 -15.30
N ILE A 118 -1.48 -5.00 -16.27
CA ILE A 118 -2.40 -5.02 -17.41
C ILE A 118 -2.08 -6.17 -18.35
N ALA A 119 -0.80 -6.45 -18.59
CA ALA A 119 -0.39 -7.62 -19.37
C ALA A 119 -0.97 -8.92 -18.79
N GLY A 120 -0.86 -9.12 -17.47
CA GLY A 120 -1.43 -10.30 -16.80
C GLY A 120 -2.95 -10.33 -16.82
N TYR A 121 -3.59 -9.16 -16.66
CA TYR A 121 -5.05 -9.03 -16.75
C TYR A 121 -5.56 -9.44 -18.14
N LEU A 122 -4.91 -8.96 -19.21
CA LEU A 122 -5.29 -9.25 -20.59
C LEU A 122 -5.02 -10.71 -20.97
N ASP A 123 -3.90 -11.28 -20.53
CA ASP A 123 -3.56 -12.68 -20.78
C ASP A 123 -4.61 -13.64 -20.19
N GLU A 124 -5.08 -13.41 -18.97
CA GLU A 124 -6.19 -14.19 -18.37
C GLU A 124 -7.49 -14.09 -19.19
N LEU A 125 -7.72 -12.95 -19.85
CA LEU A 125 -8.86 -12.77 -20.76
C LEU A 125 -8.63 -13.33 -22.17
N GLY A 126 -7.44 -13.83 -22.48
CA GLY A 126 -7.06 -14.28 -23.82
C GLY A 126 -6.87 -13.13 -24.83
N ALA A 127 -6.49 -11.94 -24.36
CA ALA A 127 -6.22 -10.75 -25.15
C ALA A 127 -4.76 -10.29 -25.00
N SER A 128 -4.23 -9.58 -25.99
CA SER A 128 -2.90 -8.95 -25.93
C SER A 128 -2.94 -7.43 -26.11
N SER A 129 -4.12 -6.86 -26.39
CA SER A 129 -4.34 -5.43 -26.57
C SER A 129 -5.75 -5.08 -26.13
N TYR A 130 -5.97 -3.86 -25.62
CA TYR A 130 -7.32 -3.40 -25.30
C TYR A 130 -7.55 -1.92 -25.58
N ALA A 131 -6.60 -1.04 -25.26
CA ALA A 131 -6.82 0.41 -25.29
C ALA A 131 -7.23 0.91 -26.68
N THR A 132 -6.67 0.31 -27.74
CA THR A 132 -6.92 0.69 -29.13
C THR A 132 -8.03 -0.10 -29.83
N MET A 133 -8.69 -1.03 -29.14
CA MET A 133 -9.75 -1.87 -29.74
C MET A 133 -10.97 -1.03 -30.12
N ALA A 134 -11.62 -1.37 -31.24
CA ALA A 134 -12.93 -0.80 -31.56
C ALA A 134 -13.99 -1.28 -30.55
N ALA A 135 -15.06 -0.50 -30.37
CA ALA A 135 -16.13 -0.86 -29.45
C ALA A 135 -16.78 -2.22 -29.78
N SER A 136 -16.85 -2.60 -31.06
CA SER A 136 -17.28 -3.93 -31.49
C SER A 136 -16.40 -5.04 -30.93
N ASP A 137 -15.10 -4.86 -31.00
CA ASP A 137 -14.11 -5.88 -30.64
C ASP A 137 -14.06 -6.03 -29.12
N LYS A 138 -14.21 -4.92 -28.37
CA LYS A 138 -14.35 -4.95 -26.91
C LYS A 138 -15.59 -5.73 -26.48
N ALA A 139 -16.71 -5.57 -27.20
CA ALA A 139 -17.92 -6.35 -26.95
C ALA A 139 -17.75 -7.82 -27.32
N GLU A 140 -17.03 -8.15 -28.40
CA GLU A 140 -16.69 -9.53 -28.77
C GLU A 140 -15.80 -10.22 -27.73
N LEU A 141 -14.79 -9.51 -27.22
CA LEU A 141 -13.95 -9.98 -26.12
C LEU A 141 -14.82 -10.31 -24.89
N ALA A 142 -15.67 -9.37 -24.46
CA ALA A 142 -16.57 -9.59 -23.34
C ALA A 142 -17.49 -10.81 -23.56
N LYS A 143 -18.09 -10.95 -24.75
CA LYS A 143 -18.91 -12.12 -25.08
C LYS A 143 -18.12 -13.42 -24.97
N SER A 144 -16.89 -13.44 -25.51
CA SER A 144 -15.98 -14.60 -25.43
C SER A 144 -15.67 -14.96 -23.97
N THR A 145 -15.29 -13.97 -23.15
CA THR A 145 -15.00 -14.14 -21.71
C THR A 145 -16.16 -14.78 -20.95
N PHE A 146 -17.41 -14.44 -21.29
CA PHE A 146 -18.61 -14.99 -20.63
C PHE A 146 -19.23 -16.18 -21.35
N GLY A 147 -18.60 -16.72 -22.40
CA GLY A 147 -19.13 -17.84 -23.18
C GLY A 147 -20.48 -17.54 -23.86
N LEU A 148 -20.70 -16.27 -24.24
CA LEU A 148 -21.91 -15.82 -24.92
C LEU A 148 -21.76 -15.99 -26.43
N ASP A 149 -22.85 -16.40 -27.10
CA ASP A 149 -22.89 -16.54 -28.56
C ASP A 149 -22.70 -15.17 -29.25
N GLN A 150 -21.76 -15.10 -30.18
CA GLN A 150 -21.41 -13.87 -30.88
C GLN A 150 -22.45 -13.45 -31.91
N ASP A 151 -23.16 -14.42 -32.51
CA ASP A 151 -24.07 -14.25 -33.65
C ASP A 151 -25.55 -14.11 -33.25
N VAL A 152 -25.85 -14.19 -31.96
CA VAL A 152 -27.22 -14.15 -31.43
C VAL A 152 -27.49 -12.83 -30.69
N THR A 153 -28.73 -12.37 -30.80
CA THR A 153 -29.22 -11.23 -30.01
C THR A 153 -29.21 -11.58 -28.52
N LEU A 154 -28.40 -10.86 -27.74
CA LEU A 154 -28.30 -11.05 -26.29
C LEU A 154 -29.62 -10.67 -25.59
N THR A 155 -29.94 -11.38 -24.50
CA THR A 155 -30.95 -10.90 -23.56
C THR A 155 -30.49 -9.62 -22.87
N ALA A 156 -31.42 -8.83 -22.33
CA ALA A 156 -31.07 -7.59 -21.62
C ALA A 156 -30.08 -7.82 -20.45
N ALA A 157 -30.19 -8.95 -19.76
CA ALA A 157 -29.27 -9.31 -18.67
C ALA A 157 -27.86 -9.62 -19.20
N GLN A 158 -27.75 -10.36 -20.30
CA GLN A 158 -26.47 -10.67 -20.94
C GLN A 158 -25.81 -9.41 -21.52
N GLN A 159 -26.59 -8.53 -22.14
CA GLN A 159 -26.07 -7.26 -22.65
C GLN A 159 -25.53 -6.39 -21.51
N ASN A 160 -26.23 -6.33 -20.36
CA ASN A 160 -25.75 -5.58 -19.21
C ASN A 160 -24.42 -6.11 -18.65
N VAL A 161 -24.22 -7.44 -18.63
CA VAL A 161 -22.92 -8.02 -18.26
C VAL A 161 -21.81 -7.58 -19.21
N VAL A 162 -22.07 -7.64 -20.53
CA VAL A 162 -21.11 -7.16 -21.54
C VAL A 162 -20.79 -5.68 -21.34
N ASP A 163 -21.81 -4.83 -21.21
CA ASP A 163 -21.63 -3.38 -21.05
C ASP A 163 -20.87 -3.04 -19.75
N THR A 164 -21.16 -3.75 -18.66
CA THR A 164 -20.50 -3.55 -17.36
C THR A 164 -19.04 -3.98 -17.40
N PHE A 165 -18.75 -5.11 -18.04
CA PHE A 165 -17.38 -5.58 -18.23
C PHE A 165 -16.56 -4.60 -19.06
N VAL A 166 -17.10 -4.15 -20.21
CA VAL A 166 -16.42 -3.16 -21.06
C VAL A 166 -16.17 -1.86 -20.30
N GLN A 167 -17.18 -1.32 -19.60
CA GLN A 167 -17.00 -0.14 -18.75
C GLN A 167 -15.92 -0.34 -17.69
N SER A 168 -15.89 -1.50 -17.02
CA SER A 168 -14.88 -1.80 -16.01
C SER A 168 -13.46 -1.96 -16.59
N MET A 169 -13.35 -2.41 -17.83
CA MET A 169 -12.07 -2.53 -18.52
C MET A 169 -11.56 -1.17 -19.02
N ASP A 170 -12.43 -0.39 -19.66
CA ASP A 170 -12.13 0.99 -20.08
C ASP A 170 -11.64 1.83 -18.90
N ALA A 171 -12.36 1.74 -17.79
CA ALA A 171 -12.03 2.32 -16.50
C ALA A 171 -10.64 1.98 -15.95
N THR A 172 -10.28 0.69 -15.98
CA THR A 172 -8.99 0.19 -15.51
C THR A 172 -7.88 0.71 -16.40
N VAL A 173 -8.07 0.64 -17.72
CA VAL A 173 -7.10 1.12 -18.71
C VAL A 173 -6.89 2.62 -18.60
N GLU A 174 -7.97 3.42 -18.53
CA GLU A 174 -7.89 4.88 -18.37
C GLU A 174 -7.13 5.27 -17.10
N MET A 175 -7.35 4.56 -15.99
CA MET A 175 -6.65 4.83 -14.73
C MET A 175 -5.13 4.68 -14.85
N PHE A 176 -4.66 3.65 -15.56
CA PHE A 176 -3.23 3.40 -15.69
C PHE A 176 -2.59 4.25 -16.78
N ASP A 177 -3.34 4.60 -17.82
CA ASP A 177 -2.89 5.50 -18.89
C ASP A 177 -2.49 6.87 -18.34
N GLU A 178 -3.15 7.34 -17.27
CA GLU A 178 -2.82 8.58 -16.57
C GLU A 178 -1.37 8.67 -16.06
N TYR A 179 -0.69 7.53 -15.88
CA TYR A 179 0.71 7.49 -15.41
C TYR A 179 1.73 7.30 -16.54
N ILE A 180 1.29 6.90 -17.74
CA ILE A 180 2.20 6.65 -18.85
C ILE A 180 2.83 7.95 -19.33
N GLY A 181 4.16 8.01 -19.28
CA GLY A 181 4.89 9.20 -19.66
C GLY A 181 4.81 10.36 -18.65
N GLU A 182 4.23 10.14 -17.47
CA GLU A 182 4.22 11.11 -16.39
C GLU A 182 5.30 10.79 -15.34
N THR A 183 5.73 11.81 -14.60
CA THR A 183 6.68 11.65 -13.49
C THR A 183 5.92 11.64 -12.18
N SER A 184 6.13 10.58 -11.41
CA SER A 184 5.58 10.40 -10.07
C SER A 184 6.66 10.65 -9.03
N ASP A 185 6.28 11.29 -7.93
CA ASP A 185 7.11 11.45 -6.74
C ASP A 185 6.62 10.46 -5.69
N PHE A 186 7.52 9.61 -5.19
CA PHE A 186 7.28 8.73 -4.03
C PHE A 186 8.18 9.16 -2.88
N THR A 187 7.63 9.27 -1.68
CA THR A 187 8.40 9.61 -0.49
C THR A 187 8.65 8.40 0.39
N TYR A 188 9.87 8.31 0.91
CA TYR A 188 10.32 7.26 1.83
C TYR A 188 10.92 7.92 3.06
N HIS A 189 10.57 7.42 4.24
CA HIS A 189 11.12 7.91 5.50
C HIS A 189 12.16 6.90 5.95
N ILE A 190 13.43 7.34 6.00
CA ILE A 190 14.57 6.46 6.23
C ILE A 190 15.35 6.99 7.42
N LYS A 191 15.57 6.12 8.40
CA LYS A 191 16.56 6.34 9.44
C LYS A 191 17.91 5.80 8.99
N VAL A 192 18.91 6.65 9.06
CA VAL A 192 20.31 6.33 8.79
C VAL A 192 21.02 6.24 10.13
N SER A 193 21.77 5.16 10.34
CA SER A 193 22.61 4.99 11.53
C SER A 193 23.99 4.44 11.16
N ALA A 194 25.02 4.81 11.91
CA ALA A 194 26.36 4.25 11.77
C ALA A 194 27.09 4.24 13.12
N PRO A 195 28.04 3.32 13.36
CA PRO A 195 28.95 3.43 14.49
C PRO A 195 29.80 4.70 14.39
N VAL A 196 29.97 5.43 15.49
CA VAL A 196 30.85 6.63 15.54
C VAL A 196 32.27 6.32 15.05
N ALA A 197 32.77 5.12 15.37
CA ALA A 197 34.11 4.68 14.97
C ALA A 197 34.23 4.31 13.48
N GLU A 198 33.10 4.07 12.81
CA GLU A 198 33.02 3.59 11.43
C GLU A 198 31.86 4.30 10.70
N PRO A 199 31.95 5.62 10.45
CA PRO A 199 30.85 6.41 9.91
C PRO A 199 30.43 6.00 8.48
N ASP A 200 31.27 5.23 7.78
CA ASP A 200 30.94 4.65 6.47
C ASP A 200 30.17 3.33 6.56
N ASN A 201 30.13 2.69 7.73
CA ASN A 201 29.41 1.45 7.98
C ASN A 201 27.96 1.75 8.35
N ILE A 202 27.20 2.22 7.35
CA ILE A 202 25.84 2.68 7.55
C ILE A 202 24.85 1.52 7.59
N THR A 203 23.74 1.75 8.29
CA THR A 203 22.54 0.93 8.27
C THR A 203 21.37 1.82 7.90
N LEU A 204 20.63 1.40 6.87
CA LEU A 204 19.38 2.02 6.45
C LEU A 204 18.21 1.26 7.08
N THR A 205 17.26 2.00 7.65
CA THR A 205 16.05 1.46 8.27
C THR A 205 14.87 2.27 7.78
N GLY A 206 13.82 1.63 7.30
CA GLY A 206 12.60 2.32 6.91
C GLY A 206 11.81 2.73 8.15
N LEU A 207 10.94 3.73 7.99
CA LEU A 207 10.04 4.20 9.05
C LEU A 207 8.58 4.07 8.60
N ASP A 208 7.82 3.22 9.30
CA ASP A 208 6.36 3.06 9.08
C ASP A 208 5.59 4.34 9.46
N GLU A 209 4.29 4.40 9.21
CA GLU A 209 3.44 5.57 9.46
C GLU A 209 3.38 6.06 10.91
N PHE A 210 3.88 5.26 11.86
CA PHE A 210 3.98 5.58 13.28
C PHE A 210 5.43 5.84 13.72
N ASP A 211 6.34 5.99 12.75
CA ASP A 211 7.78 6.18 12.92
C ASP A 211 8.47 5.01 13.65
N ASN A 212 7.93 3.79 13.52
CA ASN A 212 8.60 2.58 13.95
C ASN A 212 9.59 2.09 12.89
N ASP A 213 10.69 1.50 13.38
CA ASP A 213 11.68 0.84 12.54
C ASP A 213 11.08 -0.36 11.78
N VAL A 214 11.19 -0.32 10.46
CA VAL A 214 10.88 -1.44 9.56
C VAL A 214 12.07 -1.76 8.68
N ASN A 215 12.09 -2.97 8.13
CA ASN A 215 13.15 -3.34 7.20
C ASN A 215 13.04 -2.47 5.94
N ILE A 216 14.14 -1.83 5.53
CA ILE A 216 14.16 -1.00 4.31
C ILE A 216 13.77 -1.80 3.06
N ASN A 217 14.04 -3.10 3.05
CA ASN A 217 13.67 -4.00 1.95
C ASN A 217 12.15 -4.17 1.81
N GLU A 218 11.35 -3.77 2.80
CA GLU A 218 9.89 -3.73 2.61
C GLU A 218 9.47 -2.72 1.55
N TYR A 219 10.33 -1.76 1.20
CA TYR A 219 10.12 -0.78 0.14
C TYR A 219 10.73 -1.19 -1.21
N GLU A 220 11.28 -2.40 -1.31
CA GLU A 220 11.67 -2.95 -2.60
C GLU A 220 10.44 -3.08 -3.51
N LEU A 221 10.62 -2.71 -4.77
CA LEU A 221 9.63 -2.90 -5.81
C LEU A 221 9.26 -4.37 -5.94
N ARG A 222 7.95 -4.64 -6.04
CA ARG A 222 7.44 -5.98 -6.33
C ARG A 222 7.95 -6.45 -7.69
N SER A 223 8.28 -7.74 -7.78
CA SER A 223 8.77 -8.33 -9.03
C SER A 223 7.74 -8.22 -10.16
N TYR A 224 8.23 -8.20 -11.41
CA TYR A 224 7.37 -8.24 -12.60
C TYR A 224 6.34 -9.37 -12.51
N ASP A 225 6.78 -10.58 -12.16
CA ASP A 225 5.93 -11.78 -12.08
C ASP A 225 4.84 -11.67 -11.01
N ASP A 226 5.12 -11.02 -9.89
CA ASP A 226 4.13 -10.80 -8.84
C ASP A 226 3.06 -9.81 -9.29
N ILE A 227 3.47 -8.71 -9.91
CA ILE A 227 2.55 -7.68 -10.43
C ILE A 227 1.69 -8.27 -11.57
N TYR A 228 2.31 -9.03 -12.48
CA TYR A 228 1.62 -9.75 -13.55
C TYR A 228 0.58 -10.73 -13.01
N ARG A 229 0.98 -11.57 -12.04
CA ARG A 229 0.08 -12.53 -11.41
C ARG A 229 -1.10 -11.84 -10.72
N ASN A 230 -0.89 -10.69 -10.07
CA ASN A 230 -1.98 -9.93 -9.49
C ASN A 230 -3.00 -9.45 -10.55
N GLY A 231 -2.53 -9.04 -11.73
CA GLY A 231 -3.39 -8.69 -12.85
C GLY A 231 -4.28 -9.85 -13.30
N ALA A 232 -3.67 -11.03 -13.50
CA ALA A 232 -4.38 -12.24 -13.88
C ALA A 232 -5.39 -12.68 -12.80
N GLU A 233 -5.01 -12.66 -11.52
CA GLU A 233 -5.88 -13.02 -10.40
C GLU A 233 -7.08 -12.06 -10.29
N ASP A 234 -6.87 -10.76 -10.47
CA ASP A 234 -7.95 -9.77 -10.45
C ASP A 234 -8.90 -9.91 -11.66
N ALA A 235 -8.38 -10.23 -12.84
CA ALA A 235 -9.20 -10.52 -14.03
C ALA A 235 -10.09 -11.75 -13.78
N GLN A 236 -9.50 -12.82 -13.27
CA GLN A 236 -10.22 -14.03 -12.91
C GLN A 236 -11.31 -13.74 -11.86
N ALA A 237 -10.97 -13.01 -10.80
CA ALA A 237 -11.91 -12.65 -9.74
C ALA A 237 -13.06 -11.78 -10.26
N ALA A 238 -12.77 -10.84 -11.18
CA ALA A 238 -13.78 -10.03 -11.84
C ALA A 238 -14.74 -10.91 -12.64
N VAL A 239 -14.24 -11.78 -13.52
CA VAL A 239 -15.06 -12.68 -14.35
C VAL A 239 -15.92 -13.61 -13.49
N GLN A 240 -15.34 -14.26 -12.47
CA GLN A 240 -16.06 -15.15 -11.57
C GLN A 240 -17.18 -14.43 -10.82
N SER A 241 -16.90 -13.23 -10.31
CA SER A 241 -17.90 -12.37 -9.69
C SER A 241 -19.05 -12.11 -10.67
N MET A 242 -18.73 -11.77 -11.93
CA MET A 242 -19.71 -11.49 -12.96
C MET A 242 -20.60 -12.70 -13.35
N MET A 243 -20.07 -13.92 -13.26
CA MET A 243 -20.79 -15.16 -13.60
C MET A 243 -21.75 -15.66 -12.51
N VAL A 244 -21.41 -15.51 -11.22
CA VAL A 244 -22.14 -16.17 -10.13
C VAL A 244 -23.54 -15.59 -9.90
N SER A 245 -23.75 -14.29 -10.10
CA SER A 245 -25.12 -13.81 -10.33
C SER A 245 -25.16 -12.49 -11.13
N PRO A 246 -25.53 -12.57 -12.42
CA PRO A 246 -25.58 -11.43 -13.34
C PRO A 246 -26.42 -10.25 -12.84
N ALA A 247 -27.39 -10.49 -11.95
CA ALA A 247 -28.29 -9.46 -11.43
C ALA A 247 -27.68 -8.56 -10.34
N TRP A 248 -26.71 -9.03 -9.54
CA TRP A 248 -25.94 -8.19 -8.60
C TRP A 248 -24.64 -7.66 -9.22
N VAL A 249 -24.21 -8.25 -10.32
CA VAL A 249 -23.09 -7.76 -11.13
C VAL A 249 -23.53 -6.59 -12.00
N ALA A 250 -24.75 -6.68 -12.52
CA ALA A 250 -25.51 -5.60 -13.15
C ALA A 250 -25.79 -4.42 -12.20
N THR A 251 -25.71 -4.61 -10.88
CA THR A 251 -25.50 -3.46 -9.99
C THR A 251 -24.04 -3.06 -10.08
N LYS A 252 -23.75 -2.28 -11.13
CA LYS A 252 -22.67 -1.30 -11.23
C LYS A 252 -22.02 -1.06 -9.86
N ILE A 253 -20.70 -1.25 -9.70
CA ILE A 253 -19.98 -0.68 -8.52
C ILE A 253 -19.93 0.84 -8.71
N ASN A 254 -21.10 1.42 -8.65
CA ASN A 254 -21.41 2.82 -8.64
C ASN A 254 -21.89 3.10 -7.23
N ASN A 255 -20.91 3.01 -6.34
CA ASN A 255 -21.13 3.32 -4.95
C ASN A 255 -21.51 4.80 -4.81
N TYR A 256 -20.91 5.66 -5.66
CA TYR A 256 -21.32 7.05 -5.82
C TYR A 256 -20.82 7.67 -7.15
N ASN A 257 -21.68 7.69 -8.19
CA ASN A 257 -21.40 8.19 -9.54
C ASN A 257 -20.90 9.65 -9.60
N SER A 258 -21.07 10.42 -8.53
CA SER A 258 -20.66 11.83 -8.46
C SER A 258 -19.35 12.01 -7.70
N TYR A 259 -18.67 10.91 -7.33
CA TYR A 259 -17.37 11.00 -6.67
C TYR A 259 -16.29 11.39 -7.69
N ASN A 260 -15.61 12.49 -7.41
CA ASN A 260 -14.43 12.94 -8.12
C ASN A 260 -13.18 12.55 -7.33
N ARG A 261 -12.60 11.42 -7.68
CA ARG A 261 -11.42 10.85 -7.02
C ARG A 261 -10.20 11.77 -7.11
N ILE A 262 -10.07 12.51 -8.21
CA ILE A 262 -8.99 13.48 -8.44
C ILE A 262 -9.14 14.68 -7.51
N ALA A 263 -10.37 15.19 -7.33
CA ALA A 263 -10.62 16.27 -6.38
C ALA A 263 -10.31 15.86 -4.93
N ALA A 264 -10.56 14.61 -4.55
CA ALA A 264 -10.16 14.10 -3.24
C ALA A 264 -8.63 14.04 -3.07
N ARG A 265 -7.90 13.55 -4.09
CA ARG A 265 -6.43 13.56 -4.11
C ARG A 265 -5.87 14.97 -4.04
N ASP A 266 -6.36 15.87 -4.87
CA ASP A 266 -5.88 17.26 -4.93
C ASP A 266 -6.16 18.01 -3.63
N TYR A 267 -7.26 17.69 -2.94
CA TYR A 267 -7.52 18.16 -1.59
C TYR A 267 -6.44 17.67 -0.62
N ALA A 268 -6.08 16.38 -0.67
CA ALA A 268 -5.00 15.84 0.16
C ALA A 268 -3.67 16.58 -0.11
N TYR A 269 -3.29 16.77 -1.37
CA TYR A 269 -2.09 17.52 -1.74
C TYR A 269 -2.09 18.97 -1.28
N LYS A 270 -3.25 19.59 -1.18
CA LYS A 270 -3.37 20.95 -0.68
C LYS A 270 -3.22 21.03 0.83
N TYR A 271 -3.72 20.03 1.57
CA TYR A 271 -3.91 20.16 3.02
C TYR A 271 -3.07 19.20 3.88
N TRP A 272 -2.23 18.34 3.29
CA TRP A 272 -1.43 17.33 4.03
C TRP A 272 -0.51 17.92 5.10
N SER A 273 0.09 19.10 4.87
CA SER A 273 0.97 19.79 5.84
C SER A 273 0.43 21.13 6.30
N SER A 274 -0.43 21.77 5.50
CA SER A 274 -1.15 22.99 5.89
C SER A 274 -2.61 22.65 6.17
N TYR A 275 -2.96 22.44 7.44
CA TYR A 275 -4.28 21.96 7.83
C TYR A 275 -5.40 22.94 7.43
N ASN A 276 -6.54 22.42 6.95
CA ASN A 276 -7.64 23.28 6.51
C ASN A 276 -8.30 24.02 7.71
N PRO A 277 -8.24 25.36 7.78
CA PRO A 277 -8.82 26.13 8.89
C PRO A 277 -10.36 26.10 8.96
N ALA A 278 -11.03 25.58 7.93
CA ALA A 278 -12.49 25.39 7.94
C ALA A 278 -12.94 24.23 8.85
N TYR A 279 -12.02 23.37 9.29
CA TYR A 279 -12.28 22.21 10.14
C TYR A 279 -11.51 22.31 11.45
N THR A 280 -12.05 21.70 12.50
CA THR A 280 -11.32 21.51 13.75
C THR A 280 -10.04 20.73 13.48
N SER A 281 -8.90 21.24 13.94
CA SER A 281 -7.65 20.48 13.91
C SER A 281 -7.60 19.53 15.11
N TYR A 282 -7.29 18.27 14.83
CA TYR A 282 -7.14 17.23 15.84
C TYR A 282 -5.68 16.83 16.04
N LYS A 283 -4.72 17.62 15.53
CA LYS A 283 -3.29 17.38 15.70
C LYS A 283 -2.94 17.19 17.18
N GLY A 284 -2.31 16.06 17.50
CA GLY A 284 -1.94 15.68 18.88
C GLY A 284 -3.08 15.20 19.79
N ASN A 285 -4.34 15.22 19.33
CA ASN A 285 -5.52 14.89 20.16
C ASN A 285 -6.23 13.59 19.73
N GLY A 286 -5.70 12.88 18.74
CA GLY A 286 -6.30 11.68 18.15
C GLY A 286 -7.45 12.02 17.19
N GLY A 287 -7.65 11.19 16.16
CA GLY A 287 -8.69 11.37 15.14
C GLY A 287 -8.32 12.28 13.97
N ASP A 288 -7.11 12.82 13.96
CA ASP A 288 -6.63 13.70 12.89
C ASP A 288 -6.56 13.02 11.51
N CYS A 289 -6.02 11.80 11.45
CA CYS A 289 -6.03 10.96 10.25
C CYS A 289 -7.44 10.82 9.65
N ALA A 290 -8.43 10.49 10.49
CA ALA A 290 -9.80 10.29 10.06
C ALA A 290 -10.49 11.60 9.66
N ASN A 291 -10.22 12.68 10.40
CA ASN A 291 -10.72 14.01 10.06
C ASN A 291 -10.18 14.46 8.70
N PHE A 292 -8.89 14.25 8.43
CA PHE A 292 -8.27 14.55 7.15
C PHE A 292 -8.86 13.73 6.00
N VAL A 293 -8.88 12.40 6.13
CA VAL A 293 -9.43 11.53 5.08
C VAL A 293 -10.92 11.81 4.84
N SER A 294 -11.69 12.11 5.89
CA SER A 294 -13.10 12.50 5.73
C SER A 294 -13.26 13.81 4.95
N GLN A 295 -12.37 14.79 5.17
CA GLN A 295 -12.35 16.01 4.37
C GLN A 295 -12.02 15.72 2.90
N CYS A 296 -11.02 14.86 2.63
CA CYS A 296 -10.68 14.45 1.25
C CYS A 296 -11.88 13.79 0.56
N ILE A 297 -12.54 12.84 1.24
CA ILE A 297 -13.72 12.15 0.71
C ILE A 297 -14.88 13.13 0.46
N HIS A 298 -15.09 14.11 1.35
CA HIS A 298 -16.10 15.14 1.17
C HIS A 298 -15.77 16.08 0.00
N ALA A 299 -14.50 16.46 -0.16
CA ALA A 299 -14.04 17.26 -1.29
C ALA A 299 -14.17 16.52 -2.64
N GLY A 300 -14.06 15.19 -2.61
CA GLY A 300 -14.41 14.32 -3.73
C GLY A 300 -15.92 14.23 -4.00
N GLY A 301 -16.78 14.82 -3.16
CA GLY A 301 -18.21 14.99 -3.45
C GLY A 301 -19.15 14.10 -2.64
N ILE A 302 -18.67 13.29 -1.69
CA ILE A 302 -19.57 12.54 -0.79
C ILE A 302 -20.30 13.53 0.13
N PRO A 303 -21.64 13.54 0.15
CA PRO A 303 -22.41 14.50 0.94
C PRO A 303 -22.37 14.15 2.43
N THR A 304 -22.32 15.16 3.27
CA THR A 304 -22.53 15.02 4.72
C THR A 304 -23.99 14.75 5.05
N ASP A 305 -24.24 14.08 6.17
CA ASP A 305 -25.57 13.91 6.74
C ASP A 305 -25.59 14.13 8.27
N ALA A 306 -26.68 13.76 8.93
CA ALA A 306 -26.80 13.90 10.38
C ALA A 306 -25.81 13.03 11.17
N THR A 307 -25.33 11.93 10.58
CA THR A 307 -24.40 10.97 11.18
C THR A 307 -22.97 11.32 10.82
N TRP A 308 -22.64 11.47 9.54
CA TRP A 308 -21.29 11.78 9.03
C TRP A 308 -21.19 13.23 8.61
N LYS A 309 -20.51 14.01 9.45
CA LYS A 309 -20.24 15.44 9.31
C LYS A 309 -19.06 15.80 10.19
N ALA A 310 -18.45 16.96 9.95
CA ALA A 310 -17.36 17.46 10.78
C ALA A 310 -17.64 17.30 12.29
N ASP A 311 -16.61 16.89 13.03
CA ASP A 311 -16.61 16.61 14.47
C ASP A 311 -17.48 15.43 14.94
N SER A 312 -18.20 14.74 14.06
CA SER A 312 -18.98 13.55 14.43
C SER A 312 -18.08 12.31 14.57
N VAL A 313 -18.52 11.32 15.37
CA VAL A 313 -17.75 10.08 15.58
C VAL A 313 -17.48 9.33 14.27
N SER A 314 -18.42 9.30 13.32
CA SER A 314 -18.20 8.63 12.04
C SER A 314 -17.25 9.38 11.11
N TRP A 315 -16.97 10.66 11.39
CA TRP A 315 -16.01 11.49 10.67
C TRP A 315 -14.61 11.45 11.28
N ILE A 316 -14.48 11.56 12.61
CA ILE A 316 -13.18 11.72 13.29
C ILE A 316 -12.59 10.42 13.84
N ARG A 317 -13.30 9.28 13.81
CA ARG A 317 -12.77 8.00 14.29
C ARG A 317 -12.33 7.13 13.12
N ALA A 318 -11.05 6.75 13.08
CA ALA A 318 -10.43 5.99 11.98
C ALA A 318 -11.22 4.73 11.58
N SER A 319 -11.69 3.94 12.55
CA SER A 319 -12.49 2.73 12.29
C SER A 319 -13.93 3.00 11.85
N ALA A 320 -14.47 4.19 12.13
CA ALA A 320 -15.85 4.53 11.83
C ALA A 320 -16.04 5.04 10.39
N VAL A 321 -15.00 5.66 9.80
CA VAL A 321 -15.01 6.10 8.40
C VAL A 321 -15.26 4.93 7.44
N PRO A 322 -14.44 3.84 7.39
CA PRO A 322 -14.70 2.71 6.50
C PRO A 322 -16.07 2.08 6.78
N SER A 323 -16.43 1.93 8.05
CA SER A 323 -17.73 1.37 8.45
C SER A 323 -18.90 2.18 7.88
N TYR A 324 -18.85 3.52 7.99
CA TYR A 324 -19.89 4.40 7.46
C TYR A 324 -19.93 4.35 5.93
N MET A 325 -18.78 4.46 5.27
CA MET A 325 -18.69 4.48 3.80
C MET A 325 -19.22 3.18 3.19
N VAL A 326 -18.87 2.03 3.76
CA VAL A 326 -19.39 0.73 3.31
C VAL A 326 -20.88 0.58 3.60
N ASN A 327 -21.35 0.93 4.79
CA ASN A 327 -22.77 0.77 5.15
C ASN A 327 -23.71 1.67 4.35
N LYS A 328 -23.23 2.84 3.91
CA LYS A 328 -23.97 3.73 2.99
C LYS A 328 -23.91 3.28 1.53
N GLY A 329 -23.09 2.28 1.22
CA GLY A 329 -22.82 1.86 -0.14
C GLY A 329 -21.94 2.85 -0.90
N TYR A 330 -21.19 3.73 -0.22
CA TYR A 330 -20.24 4.67 -0.85
C TYR A 330 -18.87 4.06 -1.10
N ALA A 331 -18.47 3.02 -0.36
CA ALA A 331 -17.19 2.35 -0.58
C ALA A 331 -17.32 0.83 -0.56
N THR A 332 -16.43 0.17 -1.29
CA THR A 332 -16.29 -1.29 -1.28
C THR A 332 -14.91 -1.64 -0.76
N LYS A 333 -14.83 -2.58 0.19
CA LYS A 333 -13.54 -3.14 0.60
C LYS A 333 -12.95 -3.93 -0.56
N THR A 334 -11.67 -3.72 -0.87
CA THR A 334 -11.01 -4.30 -2.03
C THR A 334 -9.53 -4.60 -1.74
N SER A 335 -8.81 -5.18 -2.71
CA SER A 335 -7.36 -5.32 -2.68
C SER A 335 -6.70 -3.97 -2.97
N TYR A 336 -5.43 -3.82 -2.61
CA TYR A 336 -4.67 -2.63 -2.96
C TYR A 336 -4.53 -2.44 -4.48
N THR A 337 -4.49 -3.53 -5.25
CA THR A 337 -4.38 -3.52 -6.72
C THR A 337 -5.59 -2.86 -7.39
N ASN A 338 -6.75 -2.95 -6.76
CA ASN A 338 -8.00 -2.34 -7.22
C ASN A 338 -8.28 -0.95 -6.60
N ALA A 339 -7.42 -0.48 -5.70
CA ALA A 339 -7.52 0.87 -5.14
C ALA A 339 -7.04 1.90 -6.17
N THR A 340 -7.50 3.14 -6.06
CA THR A 340 -7.21 4.20 -7.04
C THR A 340 -6.80 5.46 -6.30
N ALA A 341 -6.16 6.43 -6.95
CA ALA A 341 -5.99 7.74 -6.35
C ALA A 341 -7.36 8.32 -5.94
N GLY A 342 -7.53 8.71 -4.69
CA GLY A 342 -8.80 9.10 -4.08
C GLY A 342 -9.56 7.98 -3.37
N SER A 343 -9.07 6.74 -3.42
CA SER A 343 -9.44 5.66 -2.48
C SER A 343 -8.84 5.93 -1.09
N PHE A 344 -9.18 5.10 -0.11
CA PHE A 344 -8.58 5.18 1.22
C PHE A 344 -8.22 3.79 1.75
N ALA A 345 -7.28 3.76 2.69
CA ALA A 345 -6.84 2.54 3.35
C ALA A 345 -6.89 2.73 4.87
N TYR A 346 -7.23 1.66 5.60
CA TYR A 346 -7.34 1.68 7.06
C TYR A 346 -6.60 0.49 7.68
N THR A 347 -5.83 0.77 8.72
CA THR A 347 -5.24 -0.23 9.61
C THR A 347 -5.85 -0.17 11.00
N SER A 348 -6.00 -1.32 11.64
CA SER A 348 -6.35 -1.43 13.06
C SER A 348 -5.15 -1.49 14.00
N SER A 349 -3.91 -1.42 13.46
CA SER A 349 -2.69 -1.38 14.25
C SER A 349 -2.66 -0.14 15.17
N GLY A 350 -2.07 -0.29 16.36
CA GLY A 350 -2.05 0.77 17.37
C GLY A 350 -3.45 1.25 17.76
N ALA A 351 -3.68 2.57 17.66
CA ALA A 351 -5.00 3.18 17.89
C ALA A 351 -5.91 3.18 16.64
N GLY A 352 -5.44 2.57 15.54
CA GLY A 352 -6.02 2.63 14.21
C GLY A 352 -5.57 3.88 13.44
N HIS A 353 -5.33 3.72 12.14
CA HIS A 353 -4.90 4.79 11.24
C HIS A 353 -5.60 4.65 9.89
N ILE A 354 -5.89 5.79 9.25
CA ILE A 354 -6.56 5.86 7.96
C ILE A 354 -5.87 6.89 7.07
N VAL A 355 -5.63 6.51 5.82
CA VAL A 355 -4.89 7.32 4.84
C VAL A 355 -5.67 7.42 3.54
N LEU A 356 -5.41 8.47 2.76
CA LEU A 356 -5.91 8.57 1.39
C LEU A 356 -4.86 7.99 0.44
N VAL A 357 -5.25 7.06 -0.43
CA VAL A 357 -4.41 6.59 -1.54
C VAL A 357 -4.26 7.76 -2.52
N SER A 358 -3.03 8.23 -2.75
CA SER A 358 -2.76 9.36 -3.64
C SER A 358 -2.20 8.94 -5.00
N ILE A 359 -1.48 7.81 -5.04
CA ILE A 359 -0.92 7.21 -6.25
C ILE A 359 -1.17 5.70 -6.22
N ASN A 360 -1.59 5.15 -7.35
CA ASN A 360 -1.49 3.72 -7.64
C ASN A 360 -1.27 3.57 -9.14
N ASP A 361 -0.02 3.39 -9.54
CA ASP A 361 0.37 3.20 -10.94
C ASP A 361 0.49 1.71 -11.30
N GLY A 362 -0.02 0.82 -10.45
CA GLY A 362 -0.04 -0.63 -10.66
C GLY A 362 1.23 -1.32 -10.20
N ALA A 363 2.37 -0.61 -10.21
CA ALA A 363 3.64 -1.10 -9.71
C ALA A 363 3.92 -0.61 -8.28
N LYS A 364 3.80 0.70 -8.03
CA LYS A 364 3.91 1.33 -6.71
C LYS A 364 2.58 1.96 -6.29
N ILE A 365 2.33 1.95 -4.98
CA ILE A 365 1.16 2.55 -4.36
C ILE A 365 1.64 3.49 -3.25
N ALA A 366 1.06 4.68 -3.19
CA ALA A 366 1.40 5.69 -2.20
C ALA A 366 0.16 6.30 -1.54
N TYR A 367 0.37 6.88 -0.36
CA TYR A 367 -0.66 7.57 0.40
C TYR A 367 -0.25 8.98 0.84
N THR A 368 -1.27 9.78 1.11
CA THR A 368 -1.14 11.06 1.81
C THR A 368 -1.95 11.00 3.10
N ALA A 369 -1.37 11.47 4.20
CA ALA A 369 -1.90 11.28 5.55
C ALA A 369 -1.57 12.42 6.52
N HIS A 370 -2.32 12.43 7.62
CA HIS A 370 -2.11 13.24 8.83
C HIS A 370 -1.75 12.34 10.02
N THR A 371 -1.34 12.93 11.15
CA THR A 371 -0.79 12.31 12.38
C THR A 371 0.73 12.37 12.37
N THR A 372 1.35 11.57 11.51
CA THR A 372 2.67 11.83 10.97
C THR A 372 2.43 12.32 9.56
N ASP A 373 2.56 13.63 9.34
CA ASP A 373 2.16 14.28 8.09
C ASP A 373 3.02 13.73 6.95
N ARG A 374 2.40 13.03 6.00
CA ARG A 374 3.07 12.34 4.89
C ARG A 374 2.38 12.68 3.58
N LYS A 375 3.16 12.95 2.53
CA LYS A 375 2.66 13.18 1.18
C LYS A 375 3.31 12.19 0.23
N ASP A 376 2.48 11.43 -0.47
CA ASP A 376 2.92 10.41 -1.42
C ASP A 376 3.92 9.40 -0.81
N ALA A 377 3.70 9.06 0.47
CA ALA A 377 4.48 8.03 1.13
C ALA A 377 4.17 6.66 0.56
N ALA A 378 5.20 5.92 0.16
CA ALA A 378 5.03 4.57 -0.38
C ALA A 378 4.47 3.63 0.70
N PHE A 379 3.50 2.80 0.33
CA PHE A 379 3.13 1.66 1.15
C PHE A 379 4.25 0.63 1.14
N SER A 380 4.58 0.07 2.30
CA SER A 380 5.53 -1.05 2.38
C SER A 380 4.86 -2.35 1.88
N SER A 381 5.66 -3.36 1.54
CA SER A 381 5.14 -4.68 1.23
C SER A 381 4.34 -5.30 2.38
N ALA A 382 4.66 -5.00 3.65
CA ALA A 382 3.85 -5.43 4.79
C ALA A 382 2.48 -4.72 4.82
N ASP A 383 2.43 -3.45 4.41
CA ASP A 383 1.18 -2.70 4.30
C ASP A 383 0.25 -3.28 3.26
N LEU A 384 0.80 -3.56 2.08
CA LEU A 384 0.07 -4.19 0.98
C LEU A 384 -0.38 -5.62 1.31
N ASN A 385 0.40 -6.34 2.12
CA ASN A 385 0.15 -7.75 2.48
C ASN A 385 -0.61 -7.94 3.80
N GLY A 386 -1.26 -6.90 4.33
CA GLY A 386 -2.30 -7.07 5.34
C GLY A 386 -2.32 -6.08 6.50
N ASN A 387 -1.31 -5.20 6.66
CA ASN A 387 -1.44 -4.16 7.69
C ASN A 387 -2.58 -3.20 7.36
N TYR A 388 -2.82 -2.96 6.06
CA TYR A 388 -3.91 -2.12 5.59
C TYR A 388 -5.03 -2.91 4.90
N SER A 389 -6.26 -2.50 5.19
CA SER A 389 -7.43 -2.83 4.39
C SER A 389 -7.75 -1.68 3.45
N PHE A 390 -7.91 -1.97 2.16
CA PHE A 390 -8.16 -0.96 1.13
C PHE A 390 -9.65 -0.84 0.83
N TYR A 391 -10.08 0.38 0.51
CA TYR A 391 -11.46 0.71 0.21
C TYR A 391 -11.52 1.65 -0.98
N VAL A 392 -12.33 1.27 -1.96
CA VAL A 392 -12.50 2.03 -3.20
C VAL A 392 -13.88 2.68 -3.23
N ILE A 393 -13.90 3.96 -3.60
CA ILE A 393 -15.11 4.72 -3.92
C ILE A 393 -15.16 4.76 -5.45
N LYS A 394 -15.75 3.71 -6.05
CA LYS A 394 -15.77 3.56 -7.51
C LYS A 394 -16.86 4.42 -8.15
N ASN A 395 -16.49 5.02 -9.27
CA ASN A 395 -17.36 5.61 -10.28
C ASN A 395 -16.98 5.00 -11.62
N TYR A 396 -17.47 3.78 -11.89
CA TYR A 396 -17.43 3.17 -13.23
C TYR A 396 -18.83 2.80 -13.62
#